data_AF-A0A538GLP8-F1
#
_entry.id   AF-A0A538GLP8-F1
#
_cell.length_a   1.000
_cell.length_b   1.000
_cell.length_c   1.000
_cell.angle_alpha   90.00
_cell.angle_beta   90.00
_cell.angle_gamma   90.00
#
_symmetry.space_group_name_H-M   'P 1'
#
loop_
_entity.id
_entity.type
_entity.pdbx_description
1 polymer ?
#
loop_
_entity_poly.entity_id
_entity_poly.type
_entity_poly.pdbx_seq_one_letter_code
_entity_poly.pdbx_strand_id
1 'polypeptide(L)'
;MRIAQALDEGEPLPNHPHRLIEENLWRAIRCGLSGELIDLQSGEVRPARAHLERLLEWVQPAAEQVGAASYLAIPSANAAERQIARNAEGATLQEVYAEQVRPKERVG
;
A
#
# COMPACT_ATOMS: atom_id res chain seq x y z
N MET A 1 15.11 2.79 5.52
CA MET A 1 16.49 2.59 5.02
C MET A 1 16.80 3.45 3.78
N ARG A 2 15.94 3.48 2.74
CA ARG A 2 16.13 4.38 1.58
C ARG A 2 16.26 5.89 1.89
N ILE A 3 15.46 6.41 2.84
CA ILE A 3 15.55 7.82 3.27
C ILE A 3 16.88 8.13 3.97
N ALA A 4 17.39 7.20 4.78
CA ALA A 4 18.68 7.35 5.43
C ALA A 4 19.81 7.35 4.39
N GLN A 5 19.74 6.45 3.42
CA GLN A 5 20.67 6.44 2.29
C GLN A 5 20.62 7.73 1.47
N ALA A 6 19.41 8.24 1.17
CA ALA A 6 19.24 9.53 0.48
C ALA A 6 19.95 10.67 1.21
N LEU A 7 19.81 10.68 2.54
CA LEU A 7 20.45 11.67 3.41
C LEU A 7 21.98 11.53 3.38
N ASP A 8 22.50 10.30 3.47
CA ASP A 8 23.95 10.02 3.44
C ASP A 8 24.57 10.38 2.07
N GLU A 9 23.82 10.21 0.98
CA GLU A 9 24.22 10.54 -0.39
C GLU A 9 24.04 12.05 -0.72
N GLY A 10 23.48 12.84 0.18
CA GLY A 10 23.19 14.26 -0.03
C GLY A 10 22.06 14.51 -1.04
N GLU A 11 21.22 13.52 -1.33
CA GLU A 11 20.03 13.69 -2.15
C GLU A 11 19.00 14.58 -1.42
N PRO A 12 18.30 15.47 -2.14
CA PRO A 12 17.24 16.27 -1.54
C PRO A 12 16.12 15.35 -1.03
N LEU A 13 15.80 15.47 0.26
CA LEU A 13 14.70 14.72 0.84
C LEU A 13 13.35 15.28 0.38
N PRO A 14 12.34 14.41 0.16
CA PRO A 14 11.00 14.86 -0.16
C PRO A 14 10.44 15.75 0.96
N ASN A 15 10.12 17.00 0.63
CA ASN A 15 9.46 17.95 1.54
C ASN A 15 8.11 18.36 0.93
N HIS A 16 7.06 17.68 1.37
CA HIS A 16 5.72 17.85 0.82
C HIS A 16 4.79 18.57 1.81
N PRO A 17 3.82 19.38 1.32
CA PRO A 17 2.85 20.02 2.19
C PRO A 17 2.06 18.99 3.01
N HIS A 18 1.97 19.19 4.33
CA HIS A 18 1.26 18.29 5.26
C HIS A 18 -0.18 18.01 4.81
N ARG A 19 -0.89 19.03 4.31
CA ARG A 19 -2.26 18.89 3.81
C ARG A 19 -2.41 17.79 2.75
N LEU A 20 -1.42 17.62 1.86
CA LEU A 20 -1.49 16.58 0.82
C LEU A 20 -1.35 15.18 1.42
N ILE A 21 -0.54 15.04 2.47
CA ILE A 21 -0.37 13.79 3.22
C ILE A 21 -1.68 13.45 3.96
N GLU A 22 -2.29 14.43 4.62
CA GLU A 22 -3.57 14.25 5.32
C GLU A 22 -4.70 13.86 4.36
N GLU A 23 -4.76 14.50 3.19
CA GLU A 23 -5.74 14.16 2.14
C GLU A 23 -5.52 12.72 1.62
N ASN A 24 -4.28 12.31 1.40
CA ASN A 24 -3.97 10.92 1.03
C ASN A 24 -4.32 9.92 2.12
N LEU A 25 -4.14 10.27 3.39
CA LEU A 25 -4.57 9.44 4.51
C LEU A 25 -6.10 9.23 4.46
N TRP A 26 -6.88 10.29 4.26
CA TRP A 26 -8.34 10.18 4.11
C TRP A 26 -8.77 9.33 2.92
N ARG A 27 -8.14 9.53 1.75
CA ARG A 27 -8.39 8.72 0.54
C ARG A 27 -8.08 7.24 0.75
N ALA A 28 -6.95 6.94 1.38
CA ALA A 28 -6.53 5.57 1.66
C ALA A 28 -7.49 4.85 2.60
N ILE A 29 -7.94 5.52 3.67
CA ILE A 29 -8.92 4.95 4.61
C ILE A 29 -10.26 4.70 3.91
N ARG A 30 -10.69 5.63 3.05
CA ARG A 30 -12.03 5.54 2.43
C ARG A 30 -12.11 4.54 1.28
N CYS A 31 -11.06 4.46 0.47
CA CYS A 31 -11.09 3.77 -0.83
C CYS A 31 -10.02 2.69 -0.99
N GLY A 32 -9.01 2.63 -0.11
CA GLY A 32 -7.95 1.61 -0.17
C GLY A 32 -7.25 1.53 -1.54
N LEU A 33 -6.89 0.31 -1.96
CA LEU A 33 -6.18 0.06 -3.23
C LEU A 33 -7.00 0.35 -4.49
N SER A 34 -8.33 0.37 -4.39
CA SER A 34 -9.21 0.67 -5.54
C SER A 34 -9.40 2.17 -5.75
N GLY A 35 -8.89 3.00 -4.83
CA GLY A 35 -9.00 4.44 -4.89
C GLY A 35 -7.86 5.12 -5.65
N GLU A 36 -7.76 6.43 -5.41
CA GLU A 36 -6.75 7.29 -5.99
C GLU A 36 -6.01 8.05 -4.88
N LEU A 37 -4.74 8.36 -5.13
CA LEU A 37 -3.89 9.15 -4.26
C LEU A 37 -3.30 10.33 -5.05
N ILE A 38 -3.05 11.42 -4.35
CA ILE A 38 -2.34 12.58 -4.87
C ILE A 38 -0.85 12.26 -4.91
N ASP A 39 -0.22 12.46 -6.07
CA ASP A 39 1.23 12.54 -6.18
C ASP A 39 1.73 13.76 -5.42
N LEU A 40 2.52 13.52 -4.37
CA LEU A 40 2.93 14.60 -3.47
C LEU A 40 3.91 15.59 -4.13
N GLN A 41 4.54 15.21 -5.24
CA GLN A 41 5.47 16.05 -5.97
C GLN A 41 4.76 16.90 -7.04
N SER A 42 3.88 16.31 -7.85
CA SER A 42 3.17 17.02 -8.93
C SER A 42 1.81 17.59 -8.50
N GLY A 43 1.22 17.08 -7.41
CA GLY A 43 -0.15 17.41 -7.00
C GLY A 43 -1.24 16.71 -7.81
N GLU A 44 -0.89 15.87 -8.78
CA GLU A 44 -1.85 15.16 -9.62
C GLU A 44 -2.47 13.96 -8.91
N VAL A 45 -3.75 13.69 -9.18
CA VAL A 45 -4.44 12.50 -8.69
C VAL A 45 -4.13 11.31 -9.60
N ARG A 46 -3.74 10.17 -9.02
CA ARG A 46 -3.38 8.94 -9.74
C ARG A 46 -3.96 7.71 -9.05
N PRO A 47 -4.17 6.59 -9.76
CA PRO A 47 -4.59 5.35 -9.14
C PRO A 47 -3.64 4.93 -8.00
N ALA A 48 -4.21 4.50 -6.86
CA ALA A 48 -3.41 4.16 -5.67
C ALA A 48 -2.39 3.05 -5.96
N ARG A 49 -2.76 2.07 -6.80
CA ARG A 49 -1.87 0.97 -7.23
C ARG A 49 -0.65 1.48 -7.97
N ALA A 50 -0.85 2.33 -8.98
CA ALA A 50 0.25 2.91 -9.76
C ALA A 50 1.21 3.71 -8.85
N HIS A 51 0.68 4.37 -7.81
CA HIS A 51 1.52 5.05 -6.83
C HIS A 51 2.36 4.10 -5.99
N LEU A 52 1.76 3.01 -5.50
CA LEU A 52 2.47 2.01 -4.72
C LEU A 52 3.50 1.26 -5.57
N GLU A 53 3.24 1.02 -6.85
CA GLU A 53 4.18 0.35 -7.77
C GLU A 53 5.46 1.16 -7.89
N ARG A 54 5.37 2.47 -8.15
CA ARG A 54 6.54 3.35 -8.17
C ARG A 54 7.24 3.44 -6.82
N LEU A 55 6.48 3.43 -5.72
CA LEU A 55 7.07 3.43 -4.37
C LEU A 55 7.88 2.15 -4.14
N LEU A 56 7.34 0.99 -4.56
CA LEU A 56 8.05 -0.29 -4.48
C LEU A 56 9.32 -0.29 -5.32
N GLU A 57 9.26 0.17 -6.58
CA GLU A 57 10.45 0.33 -7.43
C GLU A 57 11.53 1.18 -6.74
N TRP A 58 11.13 2.28 -6.09
CA TRP A 58 12.06 3.18 -5.42
C TRP A 58 12.68 2.60 -4.14
N VAL A 59 11.93 1.79 -3.36
CA VAL A 59 12.46 1.16 -2.14
C VAL A 59 13.17 -0.17 -2.41
N GLN A 60 13.03 -0.74 -3.60
CA GLN A 60 13.51 -2.08 -3.94
C GLN A 60 15.00 -2.31 -3.61
N PRO A 61 15.96 -1.44 -4.00
CA PRO A 61 17.38 -1.69 -3.70
C PRO A 61 17.66 -1.73 -2.20
N ALA A 62 16.98 -0.87 -1.43
CA ALA A 62 17.10 -0.84 0.02
C ALA A 62 16.45 -2.09 0.66
N ALA A 63 15.34 -2.57 0.11
CA ALA A 63 14.68 -3.79 0.57
C ALA A 63 15.53 -5.04 0.32
N GLU A 64 16.22 -5.11 -0.83
CA GLU A 64 17.14 -6.21 -1.16
C GLU A 64 18.31 -6.29 -0.19
N GLN A 65 18.92 -5.15 0.15
CA GLN A 65 20.05 -5.07 1.09
C GLN A 65 19.72 -5.62 2.49
N VAL A 66 18.47 -5.50 2.95
CA VAL A 66 18.03 -6.02 4.26
C VAL A 66 17.30 -7.36 4.18
N GLY A 67 17.22 -7.97 3.00
CA GLY A 67 16.48 -9.21 2.79
C GLY A 67 14.96 -9.08 2.97
N ALA A 68 14.40 -7.87 2.81
CA ALA A 68 12.97 -7.61 2.95
C ALA A 68 12.20 -7.64 1.62
N ALA A 69 12.89 -7.67 0.48
CA ALA A 69 12.26 -7.60 -0.85
C ALA A 69 11.15 -8.62 -1.06
N SER A 70 11.29 -9.86 -0.56
CA SER A 70 10.26 -10.91 -0.69
C SER A 70 8.96 -10.61 0.06
N TYR A 71 8.97 -9.69 1.01
CA TYR A 71 7.78 -9.28 1.77
C TYR A 71 7.06 -8.08 1.15
N LEU A 72 7.62 -7.49 0.10
CA LEU A 72 7.07 -6.32 -0.57
C LEU A 72 6.34 -6.72 -1.84
N ALA A 73 5.02 -6.82 -1.75
CA ALA A 73 4.16 -7.06 -2.91
C ALA A 73 2.84 -6.31 -2.77
N ILE A 74 2.33 -5.78 -3.88
CA ILE A 74 0.99 -5.23 -3.95
C ILE A 74 0.04 -6.38 -4.29
N PRO A 75 -0.89 -6.75 -3.40
CA PRO A 75 -1.81 -7.83 -3.69
C PRO A 75 -2.80 -7.42 -4.79
N SER A 76 -3.25 -8.40 -5.57
CA SER A 76 -4.33 -8.19 -6.56
C SER A 76 -5.61 -7.68 -5.92
N ALA A 77 -5.90 -8.07 -4.67
CA ALA A 77 -7.00 -7.55 -3.86
C ALA A 77 -6.59 -7.41 -2.39
N ASN A 78 -6.91 -6.29 -1.74
CA ASN A 78 -6.77 -6.07 -0.32
C ASN A 78 -7.85 -6.82 0.50
N ALA A 79 -7.75 -6.77 1.82
CA ALA A 79 -8.69 -7.48 2.70
C ALA A 79 -10.15 -7.02 2.53
N ALA A 80 -10.38 -5.71 2.40
CA ALA A 80 -11.73 -5.17 2.21
C ALA A 80 -12.31 -5.62 0.86
N GLU A 81 -11.53 -5.52 -0.24
CA GLU A 81 -11.96 -6.00 -1.58
C GLU A 81 -12.35 -7.48 -1.55
N ARG A 82 -11.54 -8.34 -0.90
CA ARG A 82 -11.85 -9.78 -0.78
C ARG A 82 -13.12 -10.04 0.03
N GLN A 83 -13.32 -9.33 1.13
CA GLN A 83 -14.51 -9.51 1.98
C GLN A 83 -15.78 -9.00 1.30
N ILE A 84 -15.71 -7.87 0.59
CA ILE A 84 -16.80 -7.33 -0.22
C ILE A 84 -17.19 -8.32 -1.33
N ALA A 85 -16.20 -8.87 -2.04
CA ALA A 85 -16.44 -9.86 -3.09
C ALA A 85 -17.14 -11.10 -2.53
N ARG A 86 -16.66 -11.65 -1.40
CA ARG A 86 -17.31 -12.81 -0.75
C ARG A 86 -18.75 -12.54 -0.35
N ASN A 87 -19.05 -11.35 0.19
CA ASN A 87 -20.42 -10.97 0.51
C ASN A 87 -21.29 -10.81 -0.75
N ALA A 88 -20.74 -10.25 -1.84
CA ALA A 88 -21.43 -10.15 -3.12
C ALA A 88 -21.70 -11.53 -3.76
N GLU A 89 -20.85 -12.52 -3.49
CA GLU A 89 -21.03 -13.94 -3.86
C GLU A 89 -22.04 -14.69 -2.97
N GLY A 90 -22.62 -14.02 -1.95
CA GLY A 90 -23.68 -14.56 -1.11
C GLY A 90 -23.25 -15.07 0.27
N ALA A 91 -21.97 -14.94 0.64
CA ALA A 91 -21.54 -15.26 2.00
C ALA A 91 -22.11 -14.25 3.01
N THR A 92 -22.54 -14.73 4.16
CA THR A 92 -22.94 -13.89 5.29
C THR A 92 -21.72 -13.21 5.92
N LEU A 93 -21.94 -12.08 6.61
CA LEU A 93 -20.86 -11.41 7.35
C LEU A 93 -20.23 -12.35 8.40
N GLN A 94 -21.01 -13.19 9.05
CA GLN A 94 -20.54 -14.18 10.02
C GLN A 94 -19.54 -15.15 9.38
N GLU A 95 -19.86 -15.69 8.19
CA GLU A 95 -18.96 -16.58 7.45
C GLU A 95 -17.68 -15.87 7.04
N VAL A 96 -17.79 -14.64 6.51
CA VAL A 96 -16.63 -13.83 6.10
C VAL A 96 -15.69 -13.55 7.27
N TYR A 97 -16.23 -13.21 8.45
CA TYR A 97 -15.44 -12.98 9.66
C TYR A 97 -14.79 -14.27 10.18
N ALA A 98 -15.55 -15.38 10.19
CA ALA A 98 -15.04 -16.67 10.65
C ALA A 98 -13.84 -17.15 9.81
N GLU A 99 -13.78 -16.80 8.52
CA GLU A 99 -12.64 -17.10 7.65
C GLU A 99 -11.37 -16.31 8.00
N GLN A 100 -11.48 -15.10 8.56
CA GLN A 100 -10.30 -14.27 8.86
C GLN A 100 -9.49 -14.78 10.04
N VAL A 101 -10.10 -15.53 10.95
CA VAL A 101 -9.47 -16.07 12.16
C VAL A 101 -8.96 -17.51 11.98
N ARG A 102 -9.24 -18.15 10.84
CA ARG A 102 -8.70 -19.48 10.54
C ARG A 102 -7.19 -19.38 10.38
N PRO A 103 -6.42 -20.36 10.89
CA PRO A 103 -4.99 -20.41 10.64
C PRO A 103 -4.75 -20.42 9.12
N LYS A 104 -4.08 -19.39 8.61
CA LYS A 104 -3.61 -19.41 7.23
C LYS A 104 -2.28 -20.16 7.23
N GLU A 105 -2.11 -21.13 6.34
CA GLU A 105 -0.80 -21.72 6.09
C GLU A 105 0.22 -20.59 5.87
N ARG A 106 1.41 -20.76 6.44
CA ARG A 106 2.50 -19.80 6.25
C ARG A 106 2.75 -19.70 4.75
N VAL A 107 2.54 -18.52 4.18
CA VAL A 107 2.98 -18.23 2.82
C VAL A 107 4.50 -18.33 2.87
N GLY A 108 5.04 -19.38 2.24
CA GLY A 108 6.48 -19.60 2.09
C GLY A 108 7.12 -18.61 1.14
#